data_AF-A0A368T4R0-F1
#
_entry.id   AF-A0A368T4R0-F1
#
_cell.length_a   1.000
_cell.length_b   1.000
_cell.length_c   1.000
_cell.angle_alpha   90.00
_cell.angle_beta   90.00
_cell.angle_gamma   90.00
#
_symmetry.space_group_name_H-M   'P 1'
#
loop_
_entity.id
_entity.type
_entity.pdbx_description
1 polymer ?
#
loop_
_entity_poly.entity_id
_entity_poly.type
_entity_poly.pdbx_seq_one_letter_code
_entity_poly.pdbx_strand_id
1 'polypeptide(L)'
;MTAFVSNRSDEEAWWEEIRGHLSPQAQMEFQETDPANIPATEVTGDGELADDSSAYLAWVDVPTDVGTYEVLLSRTEQDSPWQVERLTPPEED
;
A
#
# COMPACT_ATOMS: atom_id res chain seq x y z
N MET A 1 1.22 0.09 -5.11
CA MET A 1 -0.21 -0.31 -5.17
C MET A 1 -0.47 -1.43 -6.17
N THR A 2 0.03 -1.38 -7.41
CA THR A 2 -0.22 -2.45 -8.40
C THR A 2 0.14 -3.84 -7.89
N ALA A 3 1.34 -4.03 -7.32
CA ALA A 3 1.74 -5.32 -6.73
C ALA A 3 0.81 -5.78 -5.58
N PHE A 4 0.28 -4.85 -4.79
CA PHE A 4 -0.62 -5.16 -3.67
C PHE A 4 -1.96 -5.74 -4.14
N VAL A 5 -2.50 -5.24 -5.27
CA VAL A 5 -3.77 -5.73 -5.84
C VAL A 5 -3.57 -6.86 -6.86
N SER A 6 -2.31 -7.18 -7.22
CA SER A 6 -1.96 -8.19 -8.21
C SER A 6 -1.88 -9.59 -7.61
N ASN A 7 -2.05 -10.60 -8.45
CA ASN A 7 -1.71 -12.00 -8.16
C ASN A 7 -2.32 -12.59 -6.86
N ARG A 8 -3.60 -12.29 -6.61
CA ARG A 8 -4.36 -12.69 -5.41
C ARG A 8 -4.57 -14.19 -5.20
N SER A 9 -4.01 -15.04 -6.05
CA SER A 9 -4.17 -16.50 -5.97
C SER A 9 -2.94 -17.24 -5.44
N ASP A 10 -1.83 -16.53 -5.20
CA ASP A 10 -0.58 -17.09 -4.71
C ASP A 10 0.00 -16.17 -3.61
N GLU A 11 -0.19 -16.57 -2.35
CA GLU A 11 0.20 -15.81 -1.16
C GLU A 11 1.72 -15.56 -1.11
N GLU A 12 2.52 -16.58 -1.45
CA GLU A 12 3.98 -16.50 -1.38
C GLU A 12 4.52 -15.57 -2.47
N ALA A 13 4.05 -15.74 -3.71
CA ALA A 13 4.44 -14.86 -4.81
C ALA A 13 4.01 -13.41 -4.56
N TRP A 14 2.77 -13.19 -4.10
CA TRP A 14 2.29 -11.86 -3.73
C TRP A 14 3.17 -11.22 -2.64
N TRP A 15 3.50 -11.98 -1.61
CA TRP A 15 4.33 -11.50 -0.52
C TRP A 15 5.74 -11.10 -0.98
N GLU A 16 6.36 -11.90 -1.85
CA GLU A 16 7.67 -11.59 -2.42
C GLU A 16 7.67 -10.28 -3.22
N GLU A 17 6.58 -9.97 -3.92
CA GLU A 17 6.44 -8.73 -4.69
C GLU A 17 6.30 -7.50 -3.78
N ILE A 18 5.56 -7.60 -2.68
CA ILE A 18 5.23 -6.40 -1.88
C ILE A 18 6.22 -6.13 -0.75
N ARG A 19 6.84 -7.15 -0.14
CA ARG A 19 7.56 -7.01 1.14
C ARG A 19 8.69 -5.98 1.11
N GLY A 20 9.34 -5.78 -0.04
CA GLY A 20 10.42 -4.81 -0.22
C GLY A 20 9.96 -3.34 -0.17
N HIS A 21 8.65 -3.11 -0.36
CA HIS A 21 8.04 -1.79 -0.32
C HIS A 21 7.46 -1.44 1.06
N LEU A 22 7.39 -2.40 1.98
CA LEU A 22 6.76 -2.24 3.28
C LEU A 22 7.76 -1.81 4.36
N SER A 23 7.30 -0.98 5.30
CA SER A 23 8.02 -0.72 6.55
C SER A 23 8.17 -2.03 7.35
N PRO A 24 9.12 -2.13 8.29
CA PRO A 24 9.22 -3.31 9.15
C PRO A 24 7.94 -3.62 9.92
N GLN A 25 7.20 -2.59 10.34
CA GLN A 25 5.91 -2.75 11.00
C GLN A 25 4.86 -3.29 10.02
N ALA A 26 4.72 -2.65 8.85
CA ALA A 26 3.77 -3.09 7.84
C ALA A 26 4.07 -4.54 7.37
N GLN A 27 5.34 -4.95 7.36
CA GLN A 27 5.67 -6.35 7.07
C GLN A 27 5.06 -7.32 8.08
N MET A 28 5.12 -6.99 9.37
CA MET A 28 4.50 -7.81 10.42
C MET A 28 2.97 -7.88 10.29
N GLU A 29 2.35 -6.80 9.81
CA GLU A 29 0.88 -6.74 9.60
C GLU A 29 0.45 -7.52 8.35
N PHE A 30 1.18 -7.40 7.24
CA PHE A 30 0.80 -8.00 5.96
C PHE A 30 1.30 -9.43 5.73
N GLN A 31 2.30 -9.93 6.47
CA GLN A 31 2.89 -11.26 6.23
C GLN A 31 1.89 -12.42 6.34
N GLU A 32 0.77 -12.25 7.06
CA GLU A 32 -0.29 -13.27 7.22
C GLU A 32 -1.56 -12.93 6.42
N THR A 33 -1.50 -11.92 5.54
CA THR A 33 -2.64 -11.52 4.70
C THR A 33 -2.80 -12.50 3.54
N ASP A 34 -3.99 -13.12 3.45
CA ASP A 34 -4.43 -13.79 2.24
C ASP A 34 -4.87 -12.70 1.22
N PRO A 35 -4.16 -12.54 0.09
CA PRO A 35 -4.44 -11.51 -0.90
C PRO A 35 -5.79 -11.75 -1.61
N ALA A 36 -6.38 -12.94 -1.50
CA ALA A 36 -7.76 -13.19 -1.96
C ALA A 36 -8.80 -12.40 -1.15
N ASN A 37 -8.47 -11.82 0.00
CA ASN A 37 -9.38 -10.98 0.80
C ASN A 37 -9.25 -9.47 0.53
N ILE A 38 -8.27 -9.02 -0.26
CA ILE A 38 -8.12 -7.59 -0.61
C ILE A 38 -9.30 -7.18 -1.52
N PRO A 39 -10.14 -6.20 -1.20
CA PRO A 39 -11.31 -5.91 -2.04
C PRO A 39 -10.95 -5.41 -3.44
N ALA A 40 -9.93 -4.56 -3.56
CA ALA A 40 -9.47 -4.03 -4.84
C ALA A 40 -8.89 -5.12 -5.77
N THR A 41 -9.11 -4.95 -7.08
CA THR A 41 -8.52 -5.79 -8.13
C THR A 41 -7.67 -5.00 -9.12
N GLU A 42 -7.89 -3.69 -9.21
CA GLU A 42 -7.20 -2.83 -10.18
C GLU A 42 -6.93 -1.44 -9.61
N VAL A 43 -5.78 -0.86 -9.96
CA VAL A 43 -5.50 0.56 -9.78
C VAL A 43 -6.01 1.30 -11.01
N THR A 44 -6.94 2.23 -10.83
CA THR A 44 -7.70 2.86 -11.91
C THR A 44 -7.15 4.23 -12.35
N GLY A 45 -6.13 4.74 -11.65
CA GLY A 45 -5.47 6.00 -11.95
C GLY A 45 -4.16 6.19 -11.20
N ASP A 46 -3.47 7.29 -11.48
CA ASP A 46 -2.25 7.66 -10.78
C ASP A 46 -2.53 8.03 -9.31
N GLY A 47 -1.57 7.77 -8.44
CA GLY A 47 -1.65 8.20 -7.05
C GLY A 47 -1.46 9.71 -6.90
N GLU A 48 -2.29 10.35 -6.08
CA GLU A 48 -2.26 11.78 -5.82
C GLU A 48 -1.73 12.06 -4.41
N LEU A 49 -0.82 13.01 -4.27
CA LEU A 49 -0.27 13.39 -2.97
C LEU A 49 -1.31 14.19 -2.18
N ALA A 50 -1.83 13.62 -1.10
CA ALA A 50 -2.85 14.23 -0.25
C ALA A 50 -2.24 15.13 0.84
N ASP A 51 -1.11 14.71 1.43
CA ASP A 51 -0.34 15.50 2.39
C ASP A 51 1.15 15.14 2.35
N ASP A 52 2.01 16.15 2.30
CA ASP A 52 3.48 16.05 2.39
C ASP A 52 4.08 17.06 3.37
N SER A 53 3.27 17.53 4.33
CA SER A 53 3.68 18.53 5.31
C SER A 53 4.85 18.06 6.20
N SER A 54 5.12 16.75 6.20
CA SER A 54 6.24 16.12 6.88
C SER A 54 7.33 15.68 5.92
N ALA A 55 8.59 15.92 6.30
CA ALA A 55 9.73 15.39 5.58
C ALA A 55 9.86 13.85 5.68
N TYR A 56 9.12 13.20 6.58
CA TYR A 56 9.27 11.76 6.88
C TYR A 56 7.97 10.97 6.75
N LEU A 57 6.84 11.64 6.56
CA LEU A 57 5.53 11.03 6.35
C LEU A 57 4.85 11.68 5.15
N ALA A 58 4.16 10.88 4.34
CA ALA A 58 3.35 11.38 3.24
C ALA A 58 2.09 10.54 3.11
N TRP A 59 0.98 11.18 2.78
CA TRP A 59 -0.27 10.52 2.41
C TRP A 59 -0.46 10.57 0.91
N VAL A 60 -0.77 9.43 0.31
CA VAL A 60 -1.08 9.30 -1.12
C VAL A 60 -2.43 8.63 -1.28
N ASP A 61 -3.32 9.28 -2.00
CA ASP A 61 -4.60 8.75 -2.41
C ASP A 61 -4.41 7.95 -3.70
N VAL A 62 -4.77 6.67 -3.69
CA VAL A 62 -4.64 5.81 -4.87
C VAL A 62 -6.02 5.31 -5.30
N PRO A 63 -6.52 5.74 -6.47
CA PRO A 63 -7.80 5.29 -6.98
C PRO A 63 -7.73 3.82 -7.42
N THR A 64 -8.73 3.04 -6.99
CA THR A 64 -8.92 1.63 -7.36
C THR A 64 -10.33 1.40 -7.89
N ASP A 65 -10.62 0.18 -8.31
CA ASP A 65 -11.95 -0.26 -8.75
C ASP A 65 -12.99 -0.34 -7.64
N VAL A 66 -12.58 -0.28 -6.37
CA VAL A 66 -13.46 -0.29 -5.19
C VAL A 66 -13.50 1.05 -4.43
N GLY A 67 -12.89 2.10 -4.99
CA GLY A 67 -12.76 3.41 -4.35
C GLY A 67 -11.30 3.82 -4.12
N THR A 68 -11.08 4.87 -3.35
CA THR A 68 -9.73 5.39 -3.08
C THR A 68 -9.14 4.69 -1.86
N TYR A 69 -7.94 4.14 -2.00
CA TYR A 69 -7.12 3.72 -0.88
C TYR A 69 -6.29 4.89 -0.37
N GLU A 70 -6.27 5.10 0.94
CA GLU A 70 -5.30 6.00 1.57
C GLU A 70 -4.03 5.22 1.89
N VAL A 71 -2.89 5.70 1.37
CA VAL A 71 -1.58 5.09 1.57
C VAL A 71 -0.71 6.01 2.43
N LEU A 72 -0.38 5.55 3.63
CA LEU A 72 0.62 6.22 4.45
C LEU A 72 2.01 5.72 4.09
N LEU A 73 2.88 6.64 3.71
CA LEU A 73 4.29 6.38 3.44
C LEU A 73 5.16 6.93 4.56
N SER A 74 6.24 6.23 4.88
CA SER A 74 7.27 6.65 5.83
C SER A 74 8.67 6.51 5.23
N ARG A 75 9.62 7.32 5.70
CA ARG A 75 11.06 7.15 5.43
C ARG A 75 11.88 7.54 6.64
N THR A 76 13.03 6.89 6.83
CA THR A 76 13.87 7.07 8.02
C THR A 76 14.81 8.26 7.92
N GLU A 77 15.27 8.58 6.70
CA GLU A 77 16.18 9.70 6.41
C GLU A 77 15.75 10.37 5.09
N GLN A 78 16.26 11.58 4.83
CA GLN A 78 15.87 12.35 3.64
C GLN A 78 16.17 11.62 2.32
N ASP A 79 17.25 10.85 2.27
CA ASP A 79 17.66 10.09 1.08
C ASP A 79 17.21 8.62 1.11
N SER A 80 16.53 8.18 2.19
CA SER A 80 15.96 6.83 2.25
C SER A 80 14.76 6.70 1.32
N PRO A 81 14.56 5.52 0.71
CA PRO A 81 13.34 5.26 -0.06
C PRO A 81 12.12 5.36 0.85
N TRP A 82 11.01 5.82 0.27
CA TRP A 82 9.71 5.73 0.92
C TRP A 82 9.24 4.28 1.01
N GLN A 83 8.70 3.92 2.16
CA GLN A 83 8.10 2.62 2.42
C GLN A 83 6.63 2.82 2.80
N VAL A 84 5.80 1.83 2.52
CA VAL A 84 4.40 1.81 2.93
C VAL A 84 4.33 1.45 4.41
N GLU A 85 3.72 2.34 5.19
CA GLU A 85 3.43 2.14 6.61
C GLU A 85 2.02 1.59 6.81
N ARG A 86 1.06 2.03 5.99
CA ARG A 86 -0.34 1.61 6.07
C ARG A 86 -1.04 1.72 4.72
N LEU A 87 -1.95 0.78 4.46
CA LEU A 87 -2.92 0.80 3.36
C LEU A 87 -4.31 0.73 3.98
N THR A 88 -5.07 1.82 3.88
CA THR A 88 -6.45 1.87 4.38
C THR A 88 -7.39 1.71 3.18
N PRO A 89 -8.26 0.68 3.16
CA PRO A 89 -9.29 0.56 2.13
C PRO A 89 -10.34 1.66 2.28
N PRO A 90 -11.08 1.99 1.20
CA PRO A 90 -12.21 2.91 1.29
C PRO A 90 -13.25 2.40 2.31
N GLU A 91 -13.92 3.32 2.99
CA GLU A 91 -15.04 2.98 3.87
C GLU A 91 -16.15 2.29 3.04
N GLU A 92 -16.73 1.21 3.56
CA GLU A 92 -17.91 0.60 2.95
C GLU A 92 -19.13 1.48 3.27
N ASP A 93 -19.72 2.13 2.26
CA ASP A 93 -21.02 2.83 2.35
C ASP A 93 -22.21 1.88 2.51
#